data_AF-A0A960D027-F1
#
_entry.id   AF-A0A960D027-F1
#
_cell.length_a   1.000
_cell.length_b   1.000
_cell.length_c   1.000
_cell.angle_alpha   90.00
_cell.angle_beta   90.00
_cell.angle_gamma   90.00
#
_symmetry.space_group_name_H-M   'P 1'
#
loop_
_entity.id
_entity.type
_entity.pdbx_description
1 polymer ?
#
loop_
_entity_poly.entity_id
_entity_poly.type
_entity_poly.pdbx_seq_one_letter_code
_entity_poly.pdbx_strand_id
1 'polypeptide(L)'
;AGVVVRLGRKVIRLTPPMPVRSVIGDSYWSIRARSPRYQIELEGDGTALPPHVLPVPLPADRRNVDTDFEHLGGVLHCTVKESGRVIFSGTSHLAGLEVGSRPPG
;
A
#
# COMPACT_ATOMS: atom_id res chain seq x y z
N ALA A 1 -0.91 -10.23 4.75
CA ALA A 1 -0.32 -8.90 4.49
C ALA A 1 0.94 -8.71 5.33
N GLY A 2 1.86 -7.86 4.89
CA GLY A 2 3.08 -7.51 5.62
C GLY A 2 3.45 -6.06 5.35
N VAL A 3 4.09 -5.41 6.33
CA VAL A 3 4.60 -4.04 6.21
C VAL A 3 6.09 -4.05 6.49
N VAL A 4 6.86 -3.42 5.61
CA VAL A 4 8.31 -3.24 5.76
C VAL A 4 8.64 -1.76 5.62
N VAL A 5 9.31 -1.21 6.63
CA VAL A 5 9.76 0.20 6.63
C VAL A 5 11.25 0.24 6.92
N ARG A 6 11.99 1.07 6.17
CA ARG A 6 13.39 1.36 6.44
C ARG A 6 13.54 2.81 6.90
N LEU A 7 14.07 3.00 8.11
CA LEU A 7 14.41 4.31 8.69
C LEU A 7 15.94 4.39 8.83
N GLY A 8 16.59 5.13 7.94
CA GLY A 8 18.05 5.14 7.86
C GLY A 8 18.62 3.73 7.68
N ARG A 9 19.36 3.22 8.66
CA ARG A 9 19.94 1.86 8.68
C ARG A 9 19.02 0.79 9.26
N LYS A 10 17.91 1.18 9.90
CA LYS A 10 17.00 0.27 10.60
C LYS A 10 15.91 -0.21 9.66
N VAL A 11 15.73 -1.53 9.55
CA VAL A 11 14.61 -2.14 8.82
C VAL A 11 13.65 -2.76 9.82
N ILE A 12 12.38 -2.34 9.77
CA ILE A 12 11.29 -2.85 10.59
C ILE A 12 10.41 -3.71 9.69
N ARG A 13 10.19 -4.97 10.07
CA ARG A 13 9.36 -5.93 9.33
C ARG A 13 8.22 -6.39 10.23
N LEU A 14 6.99 -6.11 9.82
CA LEU A 14 5.77 -6.58 10.47
C LEU A 14 5.06 -7.50 9.48
N THR A 15 5.43 -8.78 9.52
CA THR A 15 4.91 -9.86 8.67
C THR A 15 4.20 -10.89 9.56
N PRO A 16 3.43 -11.85 9.00
CA PRO A 16 2.83 -12.92 9.79
C PRO A 16 3.84 -13.55 10.77
N PRO A 17 3.46 -13.77 12.05
CA PRO A 17 2.11 -13.67 12.62
C PRO A 17 1.70 -12.28 13.13
N MET A 18 2.48 -11.22 12.87
CA MET A 18 2.12 -9.87 13.33
C MET A 18 0.84 -9.36 12.65
N PRO A 19 -0.09 -8.76 13.42
CA PRO A 19 -1.34 -8.26 12.88
C PRO A 19 -1.09 -7.06 11.96
N VAL A 20 -1.64 -7.17 10.75
CA VAL A 20 -1.72 -6.10 9.76
C VAL A 20 -3.18 -5.98 9.35
N ARG A 21 -3.75 -4.77 9.48
CA ARG A 21 -5.09 -4.44 9.00
C ARG A 21 -4.96 -3.47 7.84
N SER A 22 -5.75 -3.67 6.79
CA SER A 22 -5.82 -2.78 5.64
C SER A 22 -7.27 -2.45 5.32
N VAL A 23 -7.53 -1.20 4.99
CA VAL A 23 -8.78 -0.72 4.38
C VAL A 23 -8.38 -0.12 3.05
N ILE A 24 -8.91 -0.64 1.95
CA ILE A 24 -8.67 -0.14 0.59
C ILE A 24 -10.03 0.31 0.05
N GLY A 25 -10.14 1.58 -0.30
CA GLY A 25 -11.25 2.11 -1.09
C GLY A 25 -10.77 2.54 -2.47
N ASP A 26 -11.66 3.15 -3.25
CA ASP A 26 -11.41 3.46 -4.67
C ASP A 26 -10.25 4.43 -4.90
N SER A 27 -10.02 5.35 -3.95
CA SER A 27 -8.99 6.39 -4.06
C SER A 27 -8.26 6.63 -2.74
N TYR A 28 -8.45 5.78 -1.74
CA TYR A 28 -7.77 5.88 -0.45
C TYR A 28 -7.38 4.50 0.06
N TRP A 29 -6.31 4.45 0.83
CA TRP A 29 -5.95 3.24 1.56
C TRP A 29 -5.40 3.57 2.93
N SER A 30 -5.66 2.70 3.90
CA SER A 30 -5.10 2.77 5.24
C SER A 30 -4.55 1.41 5.64
N ILE A 31 -3.30 1.38 6.10
CA ILE A 31 -2.66 0.16 6.61
C ILE A 31 -2.15 0.44 8.02
N ARG A 32 -2.53 -0.43 8.95
CA ARG A 32 -2.05 -0.42 10.34
C ARG A 32 -1.40 -1.75 10.67
N ALA A 33 -0.12 -1.72 11.01
CA ALA A 33 0.64 -2.90 11.41
C ALA A 33 1.22 -2.68 12.81
N ARG A 34 1.17 -3.72 13.66
CA ARG A 34 1.71 -3.62 15.03
C ARG A 34 2.48 -4.86 15.49
N SER A 35 3.45 -4.64 16.36
CA SER A 35 4.09 -5.62 17.25
C SER A 35 4.15 -5.02 18.67
N PRO A 36 4.62 -5.75 19.69
CA PRO A 36 4.77 -5.16 21.02
C PRO A 36 5.66 -3.91 21.06
N ARG A 37 6.63 -3.79 20.15
CA ARG A 37 7.59 -2.67 20.11
C ARG A 37 7.24 -1.61 19.07
N TYR A 38 6.63 -1.97 17.94
CA TYR A 38 6.42 -1.05 16.83
C TYR A 38 4.95 -0.96 16.44
N GLN A 39 4.54 0.25 16.05
CA GLN A 39 3.29 0.50 15.35
C GLN A 39 3.60 1.33 14.10
N ILE A 40 3.10 0.88 12.96
CA ILE A 40 3.25 1.54 11.66
C ILE A 40 1.85 1.84 11.12
N GLU A 41 1.63 3.10 10.80
CA GLU A 41 0.42 3.61 10.18
C GLU A 41 0.80 4.20 8.82
N LEU A 42 0.09 3.77 7.78
CA LEU A 42 0.25 4.22 6.40
C LEU A 42 -1.12 4.69 5.92
N GLU A 43 -1.23 5.94 5.50
CA GLU A 43 -2.45 6.53 4.97
C GLU A 43 -2.15 7.07 3.59
N GLY A 44 -2.86 6.55 2.59
CA GLY A 44 -2.65 6.88 1.20
C GLY A 44 -3.86 7.53 0.57
N ASP A 45 -3.57 8.52 -0.28
CA ASP A 45 -4.52 9.27 -1.08
C ASP A 45 -4.11 9.13 -2.56
N GLY A 46 -4.97 8.47 -3.33
CA GLY A 46 -4.81 8.22 -4.76
C GLY A 46 -5.52 9.24 -5.66
N THR A 47 -6.02 10.36 -5.12
CA THR A 47 -6.76 11.38 -5.89
C THR A 47 -5.86 12.36 -6.65
N ALA A 48 -4.56 12.40 -6.33
CA ALA A 48 -3.63 13.35 -6.92
C ALA A 48 -3.41 13.17 -8.44
N LEU A 49 -3.58 11.95 -8.95
CA LEU A 49 -3.58 11.65 -10.38
C LEU A 49 -4.68 10.63 -10.70
N PRO A 50 -5.35 10.73 -11.86
CA PRO A 50 -6.26 9.68 -12.33
C PRO A 50 -5.55 8.32 -12.36
N PRO A 51 -6.22 7.21 -11.99
CA PRO A 51 -5.62 5.89 -12.09
C PRO A 51 -5.22 5.60 -13.53
N HIS A 52 -4.01 5.11 -13.72
CA HIS A 52 -3.60 4.53 -14.99
C HIS A 52 -4.23 3.15 -15.11
N VAL A 53 -4.97 2.92 -16.18
CA VAL A 53 -5.52 1.61 -16.51
C VAL A 53 -4.54 0.95 -17.47
N LEU A 54 -3.92 -0.14 -17.03
CA LEU A 54 -3.07 -0.94 -17.91
C LEU A 54 -3.92 -2.00 -18.61
N PRO A 55 -3.90 -2.09 -19.95
CA PRO A 55 -4.59 -3.16 -20.66
C PRO A 55 -3.89 -4.49 -20.39
N VAL A 56 -4.57 -5.41 -19.70
CA VAL A 56 -4.05 -6.76 -19.46
C VAL A 56 -4.46 -7.67 -20.62
N PRO A 57 -3.53 -8.26 -21.38
CA PRO A 57 -3.88 -9.22 -22.41
C PRO A 57 -4.39 -10.51 -21.77
N LEU A 58 -5.54 -11.01 -22.21
CA LEU A 58 -6.00 -12.38 -22.01
C LEU A 58 -5.67 -13.19 -23.28
N PRO A 59 -4.54 -13.92 -23.34
CA PRO A 59 -4.10 -14.57 -24.57
C PRO A 59 -5.07 -15.67 -25.05
N ALA A 60 -5.73 -16.35 -24.12
CA ALA A 60 -6.73 -17.39 -24.41
C ALA A 60 -7.96 -16.83 -25.13
N ASP A 61 -8.32 -15.57 -24.86
CA ASP A 61 -9.51 -14.90 -25.42
C ASP A 61 -9.16 -13.91 -26.54
N ARG A 62 -7.87 -13.70 -26.83
CA ARG A 62 -7.34 -12.69 -27.79
C ARG A 62 -7.91 -11.28 -27.56
N ARG A 63 -8.18 -10.89 -26.30
CA ARG A 63 -8.70 -9.57 -25.92
C ARG A 63 -7.93 -8.99 -24.75
N ASN A 64 -7.96 -7.67 -24.61
CA ASN A 64 -7.48 -6.99 -23.42
C ASN A 64 -8.63 -6.78 -22.43
N VAL A 65 -8.36 -6.87 -21.14
CA VAL A 65 -9.33 -6.53 -20.09
C VAL A 65 -8.70 -5.47 -19.18
N ASP A 66 -9.50 -4.47 -18.87
CA ASP A 66 -9.14 -3.34 -18.02
C ASP A 66 -9.33 -3.72 -16.54
N THR A 67 -8.59 -4.72 -16.05
CA THR A 67 -8.70 -5.19 -14.66
C THR A 67 -7.70 -4.57 -13.70
N ASP A 68 -6.64 -3.94 -14.22
CA ASP A 68 -5.49 -3.49 -13.42
C ASP A 68 -5.49 -1.97 -13.34
N PHE A 69 -5.92 -1.46 -12.18
CA PHE A 69 -5.91 -0.05 -11.85
C PHE A 69 -4.65 0.27 -11.04
N GLU A 70 -3.86 1.22 -11.54
CA GLU A 70 -2.63 1.68 -10.91
C GLU A 70 -2.73 3.17 -10.55
N HIS A 71 -2.73 3.49 -9.26
CA HIS A 71 -2.54 4.86 -8.80
C HIS A 71 -1.04 5.14 -8.71
N LEU A 72 -0.43 5.70 -9.77
CA LEU A 72 1.03 5.87 -9.89
C LEU A 72 1.59 7.18 -9.30
N GLY A 73 0.78 7.97 -8.61
CA GLY A 73 1.23 9.22 -7.98
C GLY A 73 0.41 9.63 -6.77
N GLY A 74 0.05 8.67 -5.93
CA GLY A 74 -0.62 8.95 -4.67
C GLY A 74 0.28 9.63 -3.65
N VAL A 75 -0.34 10.29 -2.68
CA VAL A 75 0.31 10.82 -1.49
C VAL A 75 0.23 9.77 -0.39
N LEU A 76 1.33 9.54 0.32
CA LEU A 76 1.40 8.60 1.45
C LEU A 76 1.91 9.32 2.69
N HIS A 77 1.10 9.33 3.74
CA HIS A 77 1.52 9.69 5.09
C HIS A 77 1.95 8.43 5.84
N CYS A 78 3.16 8.44 6.39
CA CYS A 78 3.72 7.34 7.16
C CYS A 78 4.08 7.79 8.56
N THR A 79 3.51 7.13 9.57
CA THR A 79 3.87 7.30 10.98
C THR A 79 4.45 6.00 11.53
N VAL A 80 5.63 6.08 12.14
CA VAL A 80 6.26 4.95 12.85
C VAL A 80 6.41 5.31 14.32
N LYS A 81 5.87 4.45 15.19
CA LYS A 81 6.00 4.54 16.64
C LYS A 81 6.85 3.39 17.16
N GLU A 82 7.74 3.69 18.10
CA GLU A 82 8.51 2.72 18.89
C GLU A 82 8.15 2.89 20.37
N SER A 83 7.63 1.84 20.99
CA SER A 83 7.17 1.85 22.39
C SER A 83 6.25 3.04 22.71
N GLY A 84 5.32 3.33 21.81
CA GLY A 84 4.35 4.42 21.93
C GLY A 84 4.85 5.81 21.49
N ARG A 85 6.16 6.00 21.26
CA ARG A 85 6.73 7.30 20.83
C ARG A 85 6.87 7.35 19.31
N VAL A 86 6.43 8.46 18.69
CA VAL A 86 6.66 8.70 17.26
C VAL A 86 8.14 8.91 17.00
N ILE A 87 8.74 8.02 16.20
CA ILE A 87 10.15 8.09 15.77
C ILE A 87 10.29 8.53 14.31
N PHE A 88 9.20 8.52 13.56
CA PHE A 88 9.12 9.04 12.20
C PHE A 88 7.67 9.45 11.89
N SER A 89 7.52 10.61 11.25
CA SER A 89 6.29 11.06 10.60
C SER A 89 6.70 11.80 9.33
N GLY A 90 6.14 11.42 8.19
CA GLY A 90 6.50 12.03 6.91
C GLY A 90 5.52 11.73 5.80
N THR A 91 5.67 12.48 4.71
CA THR A 91 4.82 12.39 3.52
C THR A 91 5.67 12.06 2.30
N SER A 92 5.19 11.13 1.47
CA SER A 92 5.72 10.85 0.13
C SER A 92 4.69 11.23 -0.93
N HIS A 93 5.12 11.82 -2.03
CA HIS A 93 4.26 12.12 -3.19
C HIS A 93 4.46 11.11 -4.34
N LEU A 94 5.13 9.98 -4.05
CA LEU A 94 5.47 8.94 -5.01
C LEU A 94 4.93 7.59 -4.54
N ALA A 95 3.66 7.55 -4.11
CA ALA A 95 3.04 6.33 -3.64
C ALA A 95 2.28 5.63 -4.78
N GLY A 96 2.51 4.32 -4.90
CA GLY A 96 1.78 3.43 -5.81
C GLY A 96 0.73 2.63 -5.06
N LEU A 97 -0.49 2.53 -5.61
CA LEU A 97 -1.46 1.49 -5.25
C LEU A 97 -1.80 0.67 -6.49
N GLU A 98 -1.61 -0.64 -6.39
CA GLU A 98 -2.03 -1.62 -7.39
C GLU A 98 -3.17 -2.45 -6.79
N VAL A 99 -4.32 -2.48 -7.48
CA VAL A 99 -5.45 -3.34 -7.12
C VAL A 99 -5.68 -4.32 -8.26
N GLY A 100 -5.07 -5.50 -8.15
CA GLY A 100 -5.30 -6.61 -9.06
C GLY A 100 -6.43 -7.51 -8.57
N SER A 101 -7.30 -7.94 -9.49
CA SER A 101 -8.24 -9.04 -9.25
C SER A 101 -7.80 -10.27 -10.06
N ARG A 102 -7.85 -11.46 -9.45
CA ARG A 102 -7.65 -12.69 -10.22
C ARG A 102 -8.89 -12.89 -11.09
N PRO A 103 -8.77 -13.02 -12.43
CA PRO A 103 -9.93 -13.35 -13.26
C PRO A 103 -10.57 -14.66 -12.77
N PRO A 104 -11.91 -14.78 -12.79
CA PRO A 104 -12.56 -16.06 -12.55
C PRO A 104 -12.03 -17.08 -13.57
N GLY A 105 -11.63 -18.24 -13.08
CA GLY A 105 -11.12 -19.36 -13.90
C GLY A 105 -12.22 -20.19 -14.52
#